data_AF-A0A1M5UKD2-F1
#
_entry.id   AF-A0A1M5UKD2-F1
#
_cell.length_a   1.000
_cell.length_b   1.000
_cell.length_c   1.000
_cell.angle_alpha   90.00
_cell.angle_beta   90.00
_cell.angle_gamma   90.00
#
_symmetry.space_group_name_H-M   'P 1'
#
loop_
_entity.id
_entity.type
_entity.pdbx_description
1 polymer ?
#
loop_
_entity_poly.entity_id
_entity_poly.type
_entity_poly.pdbx_seq_one_letter_code
_entity_poly.pdbx_strand_id
1 'polypeptide(L)'
;MSSDTKSQPGSKSRLSGAPPAPAVPSVSNSRPRQAQSCSDITGTKDSSPAATNCKDAVADRDVARLNRKKDPELSKYGYKKAAEAAHRAGDTALEQSILREAQAPPAAETPDPDRDNNLRDGAFYLSAAKAAEENDPGCEGFTTAAEDYLQAAKFFLRADDVKQADELLRRRDALNARVDRTRQEGRCHPLRETNTQSGTASNSKQPDMAAEQCRRALEQVKNLTASGTDMSSVGTDKAEAGDRDWRIVMAARMKLASEGCSEPDAKPFTKDECYYTWLYWVAKEGMSRQGAQDKLKKAGCAG
;
A
#
# COMPACT_ATOMS: atom_id res chain seq x y z
N MET A 1 -1.36 -96.06 -53.81
CA MET A 1 -1.41 -97.42 -53.28
C MET A 1 -0.75 -97.40 -51.91
N SER A 2 -1.46 -97.96 -50.93
CA SER A 2 -0.94 -98.57 -49.70
C SER A 2 -0.07 -97.74 -48.75
N SER A 3 -0.74 -97.27 -47.68
CA SER A 3 -0.46 -97.62 -46.28
C SER A 3 0.95 -98.04 -45.88
N ASP A 4 1.53 -97.42 -44.85
CA ASP A 4 1.70 -98.14 -43.59
C ASP A 4 2.03 -97.25 -42.39
N THR A 5 1.38 -97.64 -41.29
CA THR A 5 1.28 -97.05 -39.96
C THR A 5 2.36 -97.65 -39.06
N LYS A 6 2.97 -96.89 -38.15
CA LYS A 6 3.55 -97.49 -36.93
C LYS A 6 3.39 -96.62 -35.70
N SER A 7 3.02 -97.31 -34.64
CA SER A 7 2.40 -96.88 -33.40
C SER A 7 3.32 -96.21 -32.37
N GLN A 8 2.67 -95.38 -31.56
CA GLN A 8 2.91 -94.95 -30.16
C GLN A 8 3.36 -96.09 -29.20
N PRO A 9 3.82 -95.85 -27.93
CA PRO A 9 3.31 -94.82 -26.98
C PRO A 9 4.25 -94.21 -25.90
N GLY A 10 3.76 -93.10 -25.32
CA GLY A 10 3.69 -92.93 -23.85
C GLY A 10 4.76 -92.08 -23.14
N SER A 11 4.37 -90.90 -22.64
CA SER A 11 4.40 -90.59 -21.18
C SER A 11 3.96 -89.16 -20.84
N LYS A 12 2.81 -89.10 -20.15
CA LYS A 12 2.48 -88.28 -18.96
C LYS A 12 2.85 -86.78 -18.90
N SER A 13 1.78 -85.98 -18.95
CA SER A 13 1.38 -84.94 -17.99
C SER A 13 2.46 -84.11 -17.29
N ARG A 14 2.46 -82.80 -17.56
CA ARG A 14 2.45 -81.77 -16.51
C ARG A 14 1.70 -80.52 -16.99
N LEU A 15 0.51 -80.35 -16.42
CA LEU A 15 -0.12 -79.05 -16.20
C LEU A 15 0.80 -78.20 -15.33
N SER A 16 1.20 -77.03 -15.80
CA SER A 16 1.48 -75.85 -14.97
C SER A 16 1.47 -74.63 -15.87
N GLY A 17 0.42 -73.81 -15.74
CA GLY A 17 0.41 -72.47 -16.28
C GLY A 17 1.52 -71.64 -15.64
N ALA A 18 2.32 -71.01 -16.49
CA ALA A 18 3.21 -69.93 -16.11
C ALA A 18 2.54 -68.60 -16.53
N PRO A 19 2.46 -67.60 -15.65
CA PRO A 19 1.93 -66.29 -15.98
C PRO A 19 2.82 -65.57 -17.01
N PRO A 20 2.26 -64.66 -17.82
CA PRO A 20 3.04 -63.87 -18.78
C PRO A 20 4.12 -63.06 -18.05
N ALA A 21 5.30 -62.99 -18.67
CA ALA A 21 6.40 -62.15 -18.22
C ALA A 21 5.92 -60.71 -17.97
N PRO A 22 6.41 -60.03 -16.92
CA PRO A 22 6.10 -58.62 -16.72
C PRO A 22 6.61 -57.85 -17.93
N ALA A 23 5.68 -57.22 -18.64
CA ALA A 23 6.01 -56.21 -19.63
C ALA A 23 6.91 -55.17 -18.95
N VAL A 24 8.13 -55.03 -19.46
CA VAL A 24 9.01 -53.93 -19.11
C VAL A 24 8.20 -52.66 -19.33
N PRO A 25 7.95 -51.81 -18.30
CA PRO A 25 7.29 -50.55 -18.53
C PRO A 25 8.19 -49.78 -19.50
N SER A 26 7.65 -49.53 -20.70
CA SER A 26 8.23 -48.55 -21.61
C SER A 26 8.29 -47.26 -20.83
N VAL A 27 9.49 -46.89 -20.40
CA VAL A 27 9.79 -45.58 -19.87
C VAL A 27 9.47 -44.62 -21.00
N SER A 28 8.23 -44.12 -21.00
CA SER A 28 7.89 -42.94 -21.78
C SER A 28 8.86 -41.88 -21.30
N ASN A 29 9.83 -41.55 -22.16
CA ASN A 29 10.55 -40.30 -22.07
C ASN A 29 9.49 -39.20 -22.17
N SER A 30 8.87 -38.87 -21.04
CA SER A 30 8.13 -37.65 -20.85
C SER A 30 9.16 -36.55 -20.98
N ARG A 31 9.35 -36.09 -22.23
CA ARG A 31 9.85 -34.73 -22.49
C ARG A 31 9.12 -33.83 -21.50
N PRO A 32 9.81 -32.97 -20.74
CA PRO A 32 9.12 -31.96 -19.97
C PRO A 32 8.20 -31.23 -20.95
N ARG A 33 6.88 -31.38 -20.75
CA ARG A 33 5.88 -30.61 -21.48
C ARG A 33 6.24 -29.17 -21.18
N GLN A 34 6.87 -28.49 -22.14
CA GLN A 34 6.95 -27.04 -22.12
C GLN A 34 5.51 -26.59 -22.00
N ALA A 35 5.18 -25.99 -20.86
CA ALA A 35 3.84 -25.52 -20.64
C ALA A 35 3.55 -24.47 -21.71
N GLN A 36 2.50 -24.69 -22.50
CA GLN A 36 2.26 -23.91 -23.71
C GLN A 36 1.65 -22.54 -23.42
N SER A 37 1.21 -22.29 -22.18
CA SER A 37 0.64 -21.01 -21.75
C SER A 37 0.57 -20.93 -20.22
N CYS A 38 0.87 -19.75 -19.66
CA CYS A 38 0.69 -19.44 -18.24
C CYS A 38 -0.78 -19.55 -17.80
N SER A 39 -1.73 -19.47 -18.73
CA SER A 39 -3.16 -19.70 -18.47
C SER A 39 -3.45 -21.16 -18.10
N ASP A 40 -2.70 -22.12 -18.65
CA ASP A 40 -2.91 -23.55 -18.39
C ASP A 40 -2.25 -23.98 -17.07
N ILE A 41 -1.14 -23.34 -16.69
CA ILE A 41 -0.37 -23.69 -15.49
C ILE A 41 -1.03 -23.13 -14.23
N THR A 42 -1.48 -21.88 -14.27
CA THR A 42 -1.97 -21.16 -13.07
C THR A 42 -3.29 -21.70 -12.52
N GLY A 43 -4.10 -22.39 -13.33
CA GLY A 43 -5.33 -23.09 -12.91
C GLY A 43 -5.09 -24.45 -12.25
N THR A 44 -3.89 -25.02 -12.40
CA THR A 44 -3.47 -26.23 -11.68
C THR A 44 -2.69 -25.79 -10.45
N LYS A 45 -2.86 -26.42 -9.28
CA LYS A 45 -2.08 -26.11 -8.05
C LYS A 45 -0.61 -26.53 -8.17
N ASP A 46 -0.05 -26.42 -9.37
CA ASP A 46 1.30 -26.83 -9.72
C ASP A 46 2.30 -25.86 -9.10
N SER A 47 3.31 -26.43 -8.45
CA SER A 47 4.44 -25.72 -7.83
C SER A 47 5.70 -25.80 -8.67
N SER A 48 5.57 -26.23 -9.93
CA SER A 48 6.68 -26.26 -10.88
C SER A 48 7.32 -24.88 -11.06
N PRO A 49 8.62 -24.81 -11.38
CA PRO A 49 9.30 -23.52 -11.63
C PRO A 49 8.61 -22.68 -12.71
N ALA A 50 7.99 -23.32 -13.70
CA ALA A 50 7.20 -22.63 -14.73
C ALA A 50 5.95 -21.94 -14.14
N ALA A 51 5.25 -22.58 -13.20
CA ALA A 51 4.11 -22.00 -12.50
C ALA A 51 4.49 -20.74 -11.70
N THR A 52 5.63 -20.80 -11.01
CA THR A 52 6.16 -19.65 -10.26
C THR A 52 6.53 -18.50 -11.21
N ASN A 53 7.29 -18.79 -12.27
CA ASN A 53 7.69 -17.78 -13.25
C ASN A 53 6.48 -17.12 -13.95
N CYS A 54 5.40 -17.86 -14.19
CA CYS A 54 4.16 -17.30 -14.72
C CYS A 54 3.49 -16.32 -13.75
N LYS A 55 3.45 -16.64 -12.45
CA LYS A 55 2.90 -15.73 -11.43
C LYS A 55 3.74 -14.47 -11.31
N ASP A 56 5.06 -14.62 -11.29
CA ASP A 56 6.01 -13.50 -11.25
C ASP A 56 5.83 -12.60 -12.48
N ALA A 57 5.67 -13.18 -13.68
CA ALA A 57 5.43 -12.43 -14.91
C ALA A 57 4.16 -11.56 -14.86
N VAL A 58 3.08 -12.09 -14.28
CA VAL A 58 1.82 -11.34 -14.11
C VAL A 58 2.00 -10.23 -13.06
N ALA A 59 2.56 -10.56 -11.90
CA ALA A 59 2.77 -9.60 -10.82
C ALA A 59 3.67 -8.43 -11.26
N ASP A 60 4.81 -8.72 -11.89
CA ASP A 60 5.74 -7.69 -12.38
C ASP A 60 5.09 -6.82 -13.47
N ARG A 61 4.25 -7.41 -14.34
CA ARG A 61 3.50 -6.66 -15.36
C ARG A 61 2.50 -5.69 -14.73
N ASP A 62 1.77 -6.12 -13.69
CA ASP A 62 0.79 -5.26 -13.02
C ASP A 62 1.48 -4.15 -12.22
N VAL A 63 2.60 -4.44 -11.55
CA VAL A 63 3.45 -3.41 -10.93
C VAL A 63 3.97 -2.42 -11.98
N ALA A 64 4.40 -2.90 -13.16
CA ALA A 64 4.86 -2.04 -14.24
C ALA A 64 3.74 -1.12 -14.74
N ARG A 65 2.50 -1.62 -14.85
CA ARG A 65 1.31 -0.82 -15.21
C ARG A 65 1.03 0.28 -14.19
N LEU A 66 1.07 -0.05 -12.91
CA LEU A 66 0.85 0.92 -11.82
C LEU A 66 1.88 2.06 -11.85
N ASN A 67 3.14 1.72 -12.14
CA ASN A 67 4.23 2.69 -12.18
C ASN A 67 4.32 3.46 -13.50
N ARG A 68 3.61 3.03 -14.56
CA ARG A 68 3.74 3.59 -15.91
C ARG A 68 3.53 5.11 -15.98
N LYS A 69 2.68 5.65 -15.10
CA LYS A 69 2.45 7.10 -14.98
C LYS A 69 3.39 7.78 -13.99
N LYS A 70 3.60 7.16 -12.83
CA LYS A 70 4.33 7.76 -11.70
C LYS A 70 5.85 7.76 -11.93
N ASP A 71 6.37 6.68 -12.49
CA ASP A 71 7.79 6.50 -12.80
C ASP A 71 7.93 5.66 -14.09
N PRO A 72 8.01 6.31 -15.26
CA PRO A 72 8.14 5.63 -16.54
C PRO A 72 9.40 4.77 -16.65
N GLU A 73 10.49 5.10 -15.95
CA GLU A 73 11.73 4.33 -15.97
C GLU A 73 11.60 3.05 -15.15
N LEU A 74 10.99 3.15 -13.96
CA LEU A 74 10.67 1.98 -13.14
C LEU A 74 9.67 1.05 -13.83
N SER A 75 8.70 1.62 -14.56
CA SER A 75 7.76 0.86 -15.37
C SER A 75 8.45 0.06 -16.48
N LYS A 76 9.40 0.67 -17.21
CA LYS A 76 10.21 -0.05 -18.22
C LYS A 76 10.96 -1.22 -17.60
N TYR A 77 11.55 -1.03 -16.42
CA TYR A 77 12.26 -2.09 -15.72
C TYR A 77 11.32 -3.23 -15.28
N GLY A 78 10.13 -2.90 -14.77
CA GLY A 78 9.10 -3.88 -14.41
C GLY A 78 8.62 -4.69 -15.62
N TYR A 79 8.35 -4.04 -16.75
CA TYR A 79 7.98 -4.74 -17.99
C TYR A 79 9.09 -5.67 -18.51
N LYS A 80 10.36 -5.28 -18.35
CA LYS A 80 11.50 -6.15 -18.70
C LYS A 80 11.55 -7.41 -17.82
N LYS A 81 11.41 -7.25 -16.49
CA LYS A 81 11.35 -8.38 -15.55
C LYS A 81 10.19 -9.32 -15.85
N ALA A 82 9.02 -8.75 -16.11
CA ALA A 82 7.82 -9.50 -16.47
C ALA A 82 8.02 -10.33 -17.75
N ALA A 83 8.64 -9.75 -18.78
CA ALA A 83 8.97 -10.46 -20.02
C ALA A 83 10.00 -11.59 -19.79
N GLU A 84 11.05 -11.33 -19.01
CA GLU A 84 12.06 -12.35 -18.65
C GLU A 84 11.46 -13.50 -17.82
N ALA A 85 10.51 -13.21 -16.93
CA ALA A 85 9.77 -14.22 -16.18
C ALA A 85 8.87 -15.07 -17.10
N ALA A 86 8.11 -14.44 -18.01
CA ALA A 86 7.30 -15.14 -19.01
C ALA A 86 8.16 -16.04 -19.91
N HIS A 87 9.34 -15.54 -20.33
CA HIS A 87 10.32 -16.29 -21.09
C HIS A 87 10.80 -17.54 -20.34
N ARG A 88 11.18 -17.39 -19.06
CA ARG A 88 11.60 -18.52 -18.20
C ARG A 88 10.47 -19.51 -17.91
N ALA A 89 9.21 -19.07 -17.98
CA ALA A 89 8.05 -19.95 -17.91
C ALA A 89 7.78 -20.72 -19.20
N GLY A 90 8.40 -20.31 -20.33
CA GLY A 90 8.15 -20.88 -21.66
C GLY A 90 6.92 -20.30 -22.37
N ASP A 91 6.31 -19.23 -21.85
CA ASP A 91 5.14 -18.58 -22.44
C ASP A 91 5.55 -17.41 -23.35
N THR A 92 5.93 -17.76 -24.57
CA THR A 92 6.33 -16.77 -25.59
C THR A 92 5.19 -15.83 -25.99
N ALA A 93 3.93 -16.26 -25.87
CA ALA A 93 2.78 -15.42 -26.21
C ALA A 93 2.58 -14.31 -25.17
N LEU A 94 2.72 -14.65 -23.88
CA LEU A 94 2.71 -13.68 -22.79
C LEU A 94 3.92 -12.74 -22.87
N GLU A 95 5.12 -13.26 -23.12
CA GLU A 95 6.34 -12.46 -23.31
C GLU A 95 6.12 -11.38 -24.38
N GLN A 96 5.65 -11.76 -25.58
CA GLN A 96 5.38 -10.83 -26.67
C GLN A 96 4.26 -9.84 -26.36
N SER A 97 3.25 -10.25 -25.58
CA SER A 97 2.17 -9.37 -25.11
C SER A 97 2.72 -8.28 -24.19
N ILE A 98 3.59 -8.65 -23.24
CA ILE A 98 4.25 -7.74 -22.31
C ILE A 98 5.15 -6.76 -23.06
N LEU A 99 5.97 -7.24 -24.00
CA LEU A 99 6.87 -6.39 -24.80
C LEU A 99 6.10 -5.38 -25.67
N ARG A 100 4.99 -5.79 -26.28
CA ARG A 100 4.12 -4.87 -27.04
C ARG A 100 3.49 -3.82 -26.12
N GLU A 101 3.02 -4.23 -24.94
CA GLU A 101 2.45 -3.30 -23.99
C GLU A 101 3.48 -2.28 -23.49
N ALA A 102 4.73 -2.68 -23.26
CA ALA A 102 5.83 -1.82 -22.84
C ALA A 102 6.16 -0.72 -23.86
N GLN A 103 5.91 -0.97 -25.15
CA GLN A 103 6.18 -0.04 -26.24
C GLN A 103 5.00 0.91 -26.54
N ALA A 104 3.80 0.62 -26.04
CA ALA A 104 2.66 1.48 -26.27
C ALA A 104 2.86 2.86 -25.57
N PRO A 105 2.34 3.96 -26.13
CA PRO A 105 2.28 5.22 -25.39
C PRO A 105 1.39 5.04 -24.14
N PRO A 106 1.69 5.72 -23.02
CA PRO A 106 0.79 5.73 -21.88
C PRO A 106 -0.57 6.27 -22.34
N ALA A 107 -1.66 5.58 -21.95
CA ALA A 107 -3.00 6.04 -22.26
C ALA A 107 -3.17 7.48 -21.74
N ALA A 108 -3.72 8.37 -22.58
CA ALA A 108 -4.02 9.74 -22.22
C ALA A 108 -4.82 9.77 -20.92
N GLU A 109 -4.48 10.68 -20.01
CA GLU A 109 -5.19 10.80 -18.75
C GLU A 109 -6.66 11.15 -19.04
N THR A 110 -7.55 10.23 -18.65
CA THR A 110 -8.93 10.62 -18.39
C THR A 110 -8.91 11.67 -17.29
N PRO A 111 -9.56 12.83 -17.48
CA PRO A 111 -9.66 13.85 -16.44
C PRO A 111 -10.21 13.21 -15.17
N ASP A 112 -9.53 13.42 -14.06
CA ASP A 112 -10.04 13.09 -12.75
C ASP A 112 -10.79 14.33 -12.23
N PRO A 113 -12.13 14.35 -12.31
CA PRO A 113 -12.90 15.52 -11.92
C PRO A 113 -12.74 15.84 -10.43
N ASP A 114 -12.45 14.84 -9.59
CA ASP A 114 -12.21 15.07 -8.16
C ASP A 114 -10.88 15.76 -7.94
N ARG A 115 -9.83 15.33 -8.66
CA ARG A 115 -8.53 16.02 -8.64
C ARG A 115 -8.68 17.47 -9.11
N ASP A 116 -9.35 17.70 -10.22
CA ASP A 116 -9.51 19.05 -10.79
C ASP A 116 -10.33 19.97 -9.88
N ASN A 117 -11.40 19.45 -9.26
CA ASN A 117 -12.18 20.18 -8.26
C ASN A 117 -11.33 20.54 -7.04
N ASN A 118 -10.53 19.59 -6.53
CA ASN A 118 -9.63 19.86 -5.41
C ASN A 118 -8.57 20.91 -5.77
N LEU A 119 -8.00 20.89 -6.98
CA LEU A 119 -7.04 21.92 -7.42
C LEU A 119 -7.70 23.31 -7.49
N ARG A 120 -8.93 23.39 -8.01
CA ARG A 120 -9.68 24.65 -8.09
C ARG A 120 -9.98 25.22 -6.70
N ASP A 121 -10.48 24.39 -5.80
CA ASP A 121 -10.80 24.81 -4.43
C ASP A 121 -9.52 25.18 -3.66
N GLY A 122 -8.43 24.43 -3.85
CA GLY A 122 -7.12 24.76 -3.30
C GLY A 122 -6.59 26.10 -3.80
N ALA A 123 -6.78 26.42 -5.10
CA ALA A 123 -6.39 27.70 -5.67
C ALA A 123 -7.22 28.87 -5.11
N PHE A 124 -8.51 28.66 -4.82
CA PHE A 124 -9.35 29.66 -4.16
C PHE A 124 -8.80 30.05 -2.78
N TYR A 125 -8.53 29.07 -1.91
CA TYR A 125 -7.96 29.33 -0.58
C TYR A 125 -6.55 29.93 -0.67
N LEU A 126 -5.73 29.50 -1.64
CA LEU A 126 -4.42 30.11 -1.86
C LEU A 126 -4.51 31.59 -2.22
N SER A 127 -5.51 31.97 -3.03
CA SER A 127 -5.76 33.37 -3.36
C SER A 127 -6.22 34.17 -2.14
N ALA A 128 -7.10 33.59 -1.31
CA ALA A 128 -7.56 34.21 -0.07
C ALA A 128 -6.40 34.44 0.92
N ALA A 129 -5.54 33.43 1.10
CA ALA A 129 -4.37 33.51 1.96
C ALA A 129 -3.42 34.65 1.55
N LYS A 130 -3.13 34.77 0.25
CA LYS A 130 -2.30 35.86 -0.29
C LYS A 130 -2.95 37.22 -0.09
N ALA A 131 -4.26 37.32 -0.33
CA ALA A 131 -4.99 38.56 -0.12
C ALA A 131 -5.00 38.99 1.36
N ALA A 132 -5.13 38.05 2.30
CA ALA A 132 -5.03 38.35 3.73
C ALA A 132 -3.60 38.80 4.11
N GLU A 133 -2.57 38.12 3.60
CA GLU A 133 -1.17 38.47 3.85
C GLU A 133 -0.79 39.86 3.29
N GLU A 134 -1.34 40.24 2.13
CA GLU A 134 -1.06 41.51 1.46
C GLU A 134 -1.89 42.68 2.01
N ASN A 135 -3.17 42.47 2.30
CA ASN A 135 -4.10 43.55 2.66
C ASN A 135 -4.19 43.79 4.17
N ASP A 136 -3.86 42.81 5.01
CA ASP A 136 -3.83 42.93 6.46
C ASP A 136 -2.51 42.40 7.05
N PRO A 137 -1.46 43.25 7.11
CA PRO A 137 -0.17 42.86 7.67
C PRO A 137 -0.17 42.80 9.22
N GLY A 138 -1.35 42.81 9.85
CA GLY A 138 -1.53 42.63 11.28
C GLY A 138 -1.50 41.17 11.72
N CYS A 139 -1.55 40.95 13.04
CA CYS A 139 -1.56 39.60 13.59
C CYS A 139 -2.82 38.82 13.21
N GLU A 140 -3.95 39.50 13.05
CA GLU A 140 -5.21 38.90 12.58
C GLU A 140 -5.06 38.45 11.13
N GLY A 141 -4.65 39.33 10.21
CA GLY A 141 -4.41 38.97 8.82
C GLY A 141 -3.38 37.85 8.63
N PHE A 142 -2.28 37.82 9.40
CA PHE A 142 -1.34 36.69 9.35
C PHE A 142 -1.94 35.38 9.87
N THR A 143 -2.82 35.45 10.88
CA THR A 143 -3.51 34.26 11.40
C THR A 143 -4.52 33.74 10.38
N THR A 144 -5.33 34.61 9.78
CA THR A 144 -6.26 34.27 8.70
C THR A 144 -5.52 33.70 7.49
N ALA A 145 -4.44 34.34 7.06
CA ALA A 145 -3.61 33.84 5.96
C ALA A 145 -3.05 32.44 6.27
N ALA A 146 -2.59 32.19 7.49
CA ALA A 146 -2.11 30.87 7.91
C ALA A 146 -3.22 29.80 7.86
N GLU A 147 -4.44 30.12 8.28
CA GLU A 147 -5.60 29.22 8.17
C GLU A 147 -5.96 28.91 6.72
N ASP A 148 -5.97 29.92 5.84
CA ASP A 148 -6.25 29.73 4.42
C ASP A 148 -5.15 28.94 3.71
N TYR A 149 -3.87 29.18 4.02
CA TYR A 149 -2.77 28.35 3.53
C TYR A 149 -2.91 26.88 3.97
N LEU A 150 -3.37 26.64 5.20
CA LEU A 150 -3.66 25.29 5.69
C LEU A 150 -4.81 24.64 4.90
N GLN A 151 -5.91 25.36 4.64
CA GLN A 151 -7.02 24.81 3.85
C GLN A 151 -6.59 24.52 2.41
N ALA A 152 -5.87 25.44 1.77
CA ALA A 152 -5.30 25.23 0.44
C ALA A 152 -4.42 23.96 0.40
N ALA A 153 -3.51 23.80 1.38
CA ALA A 153 -2.67 22.61 1.46
C ALA A 153 -3.47 21.30 1.54
N LYS A 154 -4.59 21.27 2.29
CA LYS A 154 -5.46 20.08 2.36
C LYS A 154 -6.07 19.70 1.03
N PHE A 155 -6.41 20.68 0.20
CA PHE A 155 -6.94 20.46 -1.14
C PHE A 155 -5.86 19.97 -2.10
N PHE A 156 -4.68 20.61 -2.10
CA PHE A 156 -3.53 20.15 -2.90
C PHE A 156 -3.09 18.72 -2.53
N LEU A 157 -3.14 18.34 -1.24
CA LEU A 157 -2.90 16.94 -0.83
C LEU A 157 -3.94 15.96 -1.37
N ARG A 158 -5.23 16.35 -1.44
CA ARG A 158 -6.27 15.49 -2.05
C ARG A 158 -6.11 15.38 -3.55
N ALA A 159 -5.52 16.38 -4.19
CA ALA A 159 -5.17 16.39 -5.60
C ALA A 159 -3.83 15.70 -5.93
N ASP A 160 -3.19 15.06 -4.93
CA ASP A 160 -1.86 14.44 -5.01
C ASP A 160 -0.72 15.41 -5.38
N ASP A 161 -0.92 16.72 -5.19
CA ASP A 161 0.12 17.75 -5.34
C ASP A 161 0.81 18.03 -4.00
N VAL A 162 1.57 17.02 -3.57
CA VAL A 162 2.32 17.04 -2.30
C VAL A 162 3.31 18.20 -2.23
N LYS A 163 3.99 18.50 -3.35
CA LYS A 163 5.02 19.55 -3.38
C LYS A 163 4.41 20.92 -3.10
N GLN A 164 3.27 21.22 -3.73
CA GLN A 164 2.57 22.46 -3.49
C GLN A 164 2.06 22.51 -2.05
N ALA A 165 1.42 21.44 -1.56
CA ALA A 165 0.92 21.40 -0.18
C ALA A 165 2.02 21.63 0.87
N ASP A 166 3.18 21.00 0.72
CA ASP A 166 4.32 21.16 1.62
C ASP A 166 4.80 22.62 1.68
N GLU A 167 4.83 23.31 0.54
CA GLU A 167 5.22 24.72 0.48
C GLU A 167 4.20 25.62 1.21
N LEU A 168 2.91 25.37 1.02
CA LEU A 168 1.86 26.11 1.72
C LEU A 168 1.91 25.88 3.24
N LEU A 169 2.20 24.65 3.68
CA LEU A 169 2.40 24.34 5.09
C LEU A 169 3.62 25.05 5.68
N ARG A 170 4.74 25.16 4.94
CA ARG A 170 5.89 25.98 5.35
C ARG A 170 5.51 27.45 5.48
N ARG A 171 4.72 27.99 4.54
CA ARG A 171 4.28 29.38 4.56
C ARG A 171 3.39 29.67 5.77
N ARG A 172 2.44 28.78 6.06
CA ARG A 172 1.63 28.80 7.29
C ARG A 172 2.52 28.86 8.54
N ASP A 173 3.48 27.95 8.66
CA ASP A 173 4.34 27.87 9.85
C ASP A 173 5.19 29.14 10.02
N ALA A 174 5.68 29.73 8.91
CA ALA A 174 6.40 31.00 8.93
C ALA A 174 5.53 32.17 9.40
N LEU A 175 4.26 32.22 9.01
CA LEU A 175 3.30 33.22 9.47
C LEU A 175 2.97 33.05 10.95
N ASN A 176 2.71 31.83 11.42
CA ASN A 176 2.48 31.56 12.84
C ASN A 176 3.69 31.97 13.69
N ALA A 177 4.91 31.64 13.26
CA ALA A 177 6.14 32.08 13.94
C ALA A 177 6.29 33.61 13.94
N ARG A 178 5.81 34.31 12.91
CA ARG A 178 5.77 35.77 12.88
C ARG A 178 4.77 36.32 13.89
N VAL A 179 3.56 35.78 13.93
CA VAL A 179 2.52 36.15 14.92
C VAL A 179 3.04 35.95 16.35
N ASP A 180 3.68 34.81 16.63
CA ASP A 180 4.24 34.52 17.96
C ASP A 180 5.29 35.54 18.38
N ARG A 181 6.21 35.92 17.48
CA ARG A 181 7.19 36.99 17.74
C ARG A 181 6.52 38.34 18.00
N THR A 182 5.57 38.72 17.15
CA THR A 182 4.85 39.99 17.30
C THR A 182 4.01 40.03 18.58
N ARG A 183 3.51 38.87 19.05
CA ARG A 183 2.85 38.73 20.36
C ARG A 183 3.84 38.87 21.52
N GLN A 184 5.04 38.28 21.42
CA GLN A 184 6.09 38.45 22.43
C GLN A 184 6.56 39.90 22.54
N GLU A 185 6.54 40.65 21.43
CA GLU A 185 6.82 42.08 21.39
C GLU A 185 5.67 42.95 21.96
N GLY A 186 4.54 42.36 22.37
CA GLY A 186 3.37 43.07 22.88
C GLY A 186 2.57 43.81 21.79
N ARG A 187 2.82 43.51 20.52
CA ARG A 187 2.20 44.17 19.36
C ARG A 187 0.98 43.43 18.81
N CYS A 188 0.75 42.19 19.24
CA CYS A 188 -0.50 41.48 19.03
C CYS A 188 -1.31 41.49 20.33
N HIS A 189 -2.55 41.96 20.31
CA HIS A 189 -3.48 41.66 21.38
C HIS A 189 -3.94 40.20 21.27
N PRO A 190 -4.07 39.45 22.38
CA PRO A 190 -4.73 38.16 22.33
C PRO A 190 -6.14 38.38 21.79
N LEU A 191 -6.49 37.65 20.72
CA LEU A 191 -7.88 37.54 20.26
C LEU A 191 -8.70 37.22 21.50
N ARG A 192 -9.63 38.13 21.84
CA ARG A 192 -10.44 38.08 23.04
C ARG A 192 -11.06 36.69 23.12
N GLU A 193 -10.55 35.84 24.00
CA GLU A 193 -11.01 34.47 24.15
C GLU A 193 -12.51 34.51 24.46
N THR A 194 -13.33 34.07 23.50
CA THR A 194 -14.73 33.75 23.77
C THR A 194 -14.74 32.51 24.64
N ASN A 195 -14.65 32.76 25.94
CA ASN A 195 -15.06 31.95 27.07
C ASN A 195 -15.54 30.53 26.70
N THR A 196 -14.60 29.60 26.52
CA THR A 196 -14.89 28.16 26.55
C THR A 196 -14.31 27.61 27.84
N GLN A 197 -15.07 27.78 28.91
CA GLN A 197 -14.92 27.03 30.15
C GLN A 197 -15.20 25.54 29.86
N SER A 198 -14.16 24.69 29.94
CA SER A 198 -14.24 23.31 30.42
C SER A 198 -12.82 22.73 30.37
N GLY A 199 -12.19 22.19 31.41
CA GLY A 199 -12.62 21.83 32.74
C GLY A 199 -11.55 20.89 33.31
N THR A 200 -11.12 21.16 34.54
CA THR A 200 -10.49 20.23 35.50
C THR A 200 -9.20 19.49 35.10
N ALA A 201 -8.10 20.01 35.64
CA ALA A 201 -6.95 19.19 36.03
C ALA A 201 -7.38 18.16 37.09
N SER A 202 -7.22 16.87 36.79
CA SER A 202 -7.35 15.79 37.76
C SER A 202 -5.97 15.22 38.06
N ASN A 203 -5.47 15.58 39.24
CA ASN A 203 -4.36 14.91 39.90
C ASN A 203 -4.90 13.66 40.60
N SER A 204 -4.69 12.47 40.02
CA SER A 204 -4.73 11.22 40.80
C SER A 204 -3.85 10.16 40.15
N LYS A 205 -2.89 9.66 40.94
CA LYS A 205 -2.10 8.46 40.66
C LYS A 205 -3.05 7.25 40.63
N GLN A 206 -3.38 6.74 39.44
CA GLN A 206 -3.88 5.39 39.25
C GLN A 206 -3.06 4.70 38.14
N PRO A 207 -2.09 3.84 38.48
CA PRO A 207 -1.22 3.21 37.50
C PRO A 207 -1.91 2.15 36.60
N ASP A 208 -3.14 1.73 36.88
CA ASP A 208 -3.82 0.66 36.10
C ASP A 208 -4.87 1.15 35.09
N MET A 209 -5.30 2.42 35.18
CA MET A 209 -6.29 2.98 34.25
C MET A 209 -5.71 3.18 32.84
N ALA A 210 -4.42 3.51 32.76
CA ALA A 210 -3.73 3.73 31.48
C ALA A 210 -3.63 2.44 30.67
N ALA A 211 -3.30 1.30 31.29
CA ALA A 211 -3.19 0.02 30.60
C ALA A 211 -4.55 -0.50 30.07
N GLU A 212 -5.63 -0.32 30.84
CA GLU A 212 -6.97 -0.72 30.40
C GLU A 212 -7.52 0.21 29.31
N GLN A 213 -7.26 1.52 29.39
CA GLN A 213 -7.60 2.48 28.31
C GLN A 213 -6.83 2.15 27.03
N CYS A 214 -5.55 1.83 27.16
CA CYS A 214 -4.68 1.37 26.09
C CYS A 214 -5.23 0.12 25.40
N ARG A 215 -5.64 -0.88 26.20
CA ARG A 215 -6.24 -2.13 25.71
C ARG A 215 -7.54 -1.88 24.96
N ARG A 216 -8.43 -1.04 25.51
CA ARG A 216 -9.71 -0.69 24.86
C ARG A 216 -9.51 0.07 23.56
N ALA A 217 -8.55 0.99 23.51
CA ALA A 217 -8.26 1.75 22.30
C ALA A 217 -7.64 0.87 21.21
N LEU A 218 -6.73 -0.05 21.56
CA LEU A 218 -6.23 -1.07 20.64
C LEU A 218 -7.35 -1.98 20.12
N GLU A 219 -8.30 -2.37 20.98
CA GLU A 219 -9.44 -3.19 20.58
C GLU A 219 -10.41 -2.45 19.64
N GLN A 220 -10.64 -1.15 19.88
CA GLN A 220 -11.41 -0.31 18.95
C GLN A 220 -10.74 -0.21 17.59
N VAL A 221 -9.42 -0.03 17.56
CA VAL A 221 -8.65 -0.02 16.32
C VAL A 221 -8.73 -1.37 15.62
N LYS A 222 -8.61 -2.49 16.33
CA LYS A 222 -8.80 -3.84 15.76
C LYS A 222 -10.18 -4.06 15.19
N ASN A 223 -11.23 -3.56 15.84
CA ASN A 223 -12.61 -3.67 15.37
C ASN A 223 -12.85 -2.86 14.10
N LEU A 224 -12.22 -1.69 13.97
CA LEU A 224 -12.21 -0.92 12.72
C LEU A 224 -11.55 -1.70 11.57
N THR A 225 -10.53 -2.50 11.88
CA THR A 225 -9.87 -3.40 10.92
C THR A 225 -10.71 -4.64 10.60
N ALA A 226 -11.38 -5.22 11.60
CA ALA A 226 -12.16 -6.46 11.43
C ALA A 226 -13.45 -6.27 10.62
N SER A 227 -14.03 -5.05 10.60
CA SER A 227 -15.14 -4.73 9.70
C SER A 227 -14.70 -4.46 8.25
N GLY A 228 -13.39 -4.47 7.96
CA GLY A 228 -12.83 -4.25 6.64
C GLY A 228 -11.55 -5.05 6.41
N THR A 229 -11.71 -6.34 6.12
CA THR A 229 -10.67 -7.27 5.62
C THR A 229 -9.45 -7.48 6.54
N ASP A 230 -9.21 -8.75 6.89
CA ASP A 230 -8.12 -9.21 7.75
C ASP A 230 -6.74 -8.65 7.30
N MET A 231 -6.20 -7.70 8.07
CA MET A 231 -4.94 -7.01 7.73
C MET A 231 -3.67 -7.72 8.23
N SER A 232 -3.83 -8.90 8.84
CA SER A 232 -2.72 -9.73 9.31
C SER A 232 -1.86 -10.27 8.14
N SER A 233 -2.44 -10.31 6.93
CA SER A 233 -1.81 -10.76 5.67
C SER A 233 -1.43 -9.61 4.72
N VAL A 234 -1.61 -8.34 5.11
CA VAL A 234 -1.34 -7.16 4.25
C VAL A 234 0.17 -6.85 4.26
N GLY A 235 0.94 -7.81 3.79
CA GLY A 235 2.31 -7.62 3.33
C GLY A 235 2.36 -7.17 1.86
N THR A 236 1.29 -7.26 1.09
CA THR A 236 1.36 -7.01 -0.37
C THR A 236 0.10 -6.45 -1.04
N ASP A 237 -1.10 -6.61 -0.51
CA ASP A 237 -2.31 -6.29 -1.29
C ASP A 237 -2.98 -4.98 -0.83
N LYS A 238 -2.44 -3.86 -1.34
CA LYS A 238 -3.01 -2.49 -1.20
C LYS A 238 -4.34 -2.28 -1.96
N ALA A 239 -4.93 -3.31 -2.55
CA ALA A 239 -5.98 -3.15 -3.56
C ALA A 239 -7.43 -3.22 -3.04
N GLU A 240 -7.71 -3.78 -1.86
CA GLU A 240 -9.11 -4.05 -1.46
C GLU A 240 -9.62 -3.26 -0.24
N ALA A 241 -8.75 -2.77 0.65
CA ALA A 241 -9.16 -1.80 1.67
C ALA A 241 -9.13 -0.40 1.04
N GLY A 242 -10.29 0.26 0.92
CA GLY A 242 -10.36 1.63 0.40
C GLY A 242 -9.30 2.52 1.07
N ASP A 243 -8.43 3.15 0.29
CA ASP A 243 -7.22 3.89 0.69
C ASP A 243 -7.45 4.92 1.83
N ARG A 244 -8.72 5.31 2.05
CA ARG A 244 -9.15 6.21 3.11
C ARG A 244 -9.20 5.56 4.50
N ASP A 245 -9.64 4.31 4.61
CA ASP A 245 -9.83 3.63 5.91
C ASP A 245 -8.51 3.15 6.49
N TRP A 246 -7.59 2.70 5.62
CA TRP A 246 -6.22 2.36 5.98
C TRP A 246 -5.50 3.52 6.69
N ARG A 247 -5.59 4.74 6.15
CA ARG A 247 -4.88 5.92 6.68
C ARG A 247 -5.40 6.32 8.06
N ILE A 248 -6.71 6.18 8.31
CA ILE A 248 -7.32 6.46 9.61
C ILE A 248 -6.88 5.43 10.65
N VAL A 249 -6.90 4.14 10.28
CA VAL A 249 -6.44 3.04 11.14
C VAL A 249 -4.96 3.19 11.47
N MET A 250 -4.11 3.55 10.50
CA MET A 250 -2.69 3.82 10.73
C MET A 250 -2.45 5.01 11.65
N ALA A 251 -3.14 6.12 11.41
CA ALA A 251 -3.03 7.28 12.28
C ALA A 251 -3.44 6.97 13.73
N ALA A 252 -4.48 6.14 13.91
CA ALA A 252 -4.89 5.69 15.24
C ALA A 252 -3.85 4.77 15.89
N ARG A 253 -3.29 3.79 15.16
CA ARG A 253 -2.22 2.90 15.68
C ARG A 253 -0.97 3.68 16.09
N MET A 254 -0.51 4.62 15.26
CA MET A 254 0.66 5.43 15.59
C MET A 254 0.41 6.40 16.75
N LYS A 255 -0.81 6.90 16.89
CA LYS A 255 -1.17 7.76 18.03
C LYS A 255 -1.05 6.97 19.33
N LEU A 256 -1.60 5.76 19.36
CA LEU A 256 -1.46 4.84 20.49
C LEU A 256 0.01 4.51 20.75
N ALA A 257 0.77 4.13 19.72
CA ALA A 257 2.20 3.85 19.88
C ALA A 257 2.97 5.05 20.47
N SER A 258 2.65 6.28 20.04
CA SER A 258 3.27 7.51 20.57
C SER A 258 2.95 7.81 22.03
N GLU A 259 1.87 7.23 22.55
CA GLU A 259 1.41 7.31 23.94
C GLU A 259 1.93 6.14 24.80
N GLY A 260 2.79 5.27 24.23
CA GLY A 260 3.31 4.07 24.90
C GLY A 260 2.39 2.85 24.77
N CYS A 261 1.37 2.92 23.92
CA CYS A 261 0.42 1.86 23.63
C CYS A 261 0.79 1.11 22.36
N SER A 262 1.72 0.17 22.48
CA SER A 262 2.10 -0.74 21.39
C SER A 262 1.61 -2.16 21.66
N GLU A 263 1.22 -2.89 20.61
CA GLU A 263 1.04 -4.33 20.73
C GLU A 263 2.41 -4.98 21.01
N PRO A 264 2.50 -5.99 21.89
CA PRO A 264 3.77 -6.61 22.28
C PRO A 264 4.54 -7.20 21.08
N ASP A 265 3.85 -7.55 20.00
CA ASP A 265 4.42 -8.11 18.77
C ASP A 265 4.25 -7.20 17.55
N ALA A 266 4.02 -5.89 17.75
CA ALA A 266 3.86 -4.95 16.64
C ALA A 266 5.14 -4.88 15.81
N LYS A 267 5.01 -5.11 14.49
CA LYS A 267 6.10 -4.82 13.54
C LYS A 267 6.41 -3.32 13.56
N PRO A 268 7.68 -2.92 13.38
CA PRO A 268 8.03 -1.52 13.19
C PRO A 268 7.26 -0.93 12.01
N PHE A 269 6.80 0.30 12.16
CA PHE A 269 6.15 1.01 11.06
C PHE A 269 7.14 1.24 9.90
N THR A 270 6.65 1.04 8.69
CA THR A 270 7.37 1.33 7.45
C THR A 270 7.50 2.83 7.22
N LYS A 271 8.48 3.25 6.40
CA LYS A 271 8.67 4.66 6.04
C LYS A 271 7.42 5.27 5.41
N ASP A 272 6.72 4.51 4.57
CA ASP A 272 5.48 4.94 3.93
C ASP A 272 4.38 5.17 4.97
N GLU A 273 4.16 4.24 5.90
CA GLU A 273 3.19 4.39 7.00
C GLU A 273 3.46 5.64 7.84
N CYS A 274 4.73 5.87 8.17
CA CYS A 274 5.17 7.04 8.94
C CYS A 274 4.89 8.33 8.17
N TYR A 275 5.18 8.36 6.87
CA TYR A 275 4.96 9.51 6.01
C TYR A 275 3.46 9.83 5.83
N TYR A 276 2.62 8.83 5.54
CA TYR A 276 1.19 9.07 5.35
C TYR A 276 0.47 9.46 6.65
N THR A 277 0.92 8.93 7.79
CA THR A 277 0.39 9.32 9.09
C THR A 277 0.81 10.73 9.47
N TRP A 278 2.06 11.11 9.16
CA TRP A 278 2.52 12.50 9.31
C TRP A 278 1.60 13.46 8.54
N LEU A 279 1.37 13.16 7.26
CA LEU A 279 0.48 13.94 6.41
C LEU A 279 -0.94 14.02 6.99
N TYR A 280 -1.47 12.89 7.49
CA TYR A 280 -2.80 12.86 8.10
C TYR A 280 -2.88 13.77 9.33
N TRP A 281 -1.93 13.70 10.27
CA TRP A 281 -1.96 14.56 11.46
C TRP A 281 -1.80 16.04 11.14
N VAL A 282 -0.90 16.39 10.22
CA VAL A 282 -0.68 17.79 9.84
C VAL A 282 -1.88 18.35 9.05
N ALA A 283 -2.40 17.58 8.09
CA ALA A 283 -3.43 18.05 7.18
C ALA A 283 -4.86 17.88 7.72
N LYS A 284 -5.17 16.78 8.43
CA LYS A 284 -6.52 16.50 8.92
C LYS A 284 -6.72 16.94 10.36
N GLU A 285 -5.77 16.66 11.25
CA GLU A 285 -5.87 17.03 12.67
C GLU A 285 -5.33 18.43 12.98
N GLY A 286 -4.74 19.13 11.99
CA GLY A 286 -4.20 20.47 12.19
C GLY A 286 -2.97 20.52 13.09
N MET A 287 -2.28 19.38 13.28
CA MET A 287 -1.11 19.29 14.14
C MET A 287 0.06 20.12 13.58
N SER A 288 0.87 20.73 14.45
CA SER A 288 2.11 21.37 14.02
C SER A 288 3.09 20.34 13.47
N ARG A 289 3.95 20.74 12.52
CA ARG A 289 4.93 19.81 11.92
C ARG A 289 5.86 19.20 12.96
N GLN A 290 6.31 20.03 13.92
CA GLN A 290 7.12 19.59 15.04
C GLN A 290 6.35 18.61 15.95
N GLY A 291 5.10 18.91 16.29
CA GLY A 291 4.27 18.02 17.11
C GLY A 291 4.03 16.66 16.44
N ALA A 292 3.81 16.65 15.13
CA ALA A 292 3.67 15.41 14.36
C ALA A 292 4.99 14.63 14.29
N GLN A 293 6.13 15.30 14.09
CA GLN A 293 7.45 14.65 14.12
C GLN A 293 7.79 14.06 15.49
N ASP A 294 7.50 14.77 16.57
CA ASP A 294 7.74 14.29 17.94
C ASP A 294 6.89 13.05 18.23
N LYS A 295 5.63 13.02 17.78
CA LYS A 295 4.77 11.83 17.91
C LYS A 295 5.26 10.65 17.08
N LEU A 296 5.69 10.87 15.84
CA LEU A 296 6.25 9.81 15.00
C LEU A 296 7.52 9.21 15.60
N LYS A 297 8.41 10.07 16.12
CA LYS A 297 9.62 9.61 16.81
C LYS A 297 9.29 8.75 18.03
N LYS A 298 8.27 9.13 18.82
CA LYS A 298 7.77 8.32 19.94
C LYS A 298 7.13 7.01 19.48
N ALA A 299 6.47 7.01 18.33
CA ALA A 299 5.88 5.81 17.73
C ALA A 299 6.91 4.87 17.08
N GLY A 300 8.22 5.18 17.13
CA GLY A 300 9.27 4.34 16.56
C GLY A 300 9.52 4.54 15.06
N CYS A 301 8.94 5.59 14.46
CA CYS A 301 9.31 6.02 13.11
C CYS A 301 10.70 6.68 13.17
N ALA A 302 11.74 5.95 12.76
CA ALA A 302 13.06 6.51 12.60
C ALA A 302 13.03 7.59 11.50
N GLY A 303 13.57 8.77 11.79
CA GLY A 303 13.72 9.88 10.85
C GLY A 303 14.63 9.52 9.67
#